data_AF-A0A6A0B3M6-F1
#
_entry.id   AF-A0A6A0B3M6-F1
#
_cell.length_a   1.000
_cell.length_b   1.000
_cell.length_c   1.000
_cell.angle_alpha   90.00
_cell.angle_beta   90.00
_cell.angle_gamma   90.00
#
_symmetry.space_group_name_H-M   'P 1'
#
loop_
_entity.id
_entity.type
_entity.pdbx_description
1 polymer ?
#
loop_
_entity_poly.entity_id
_entity_poly.type
_entity_poly.pdbx_seq_one_letter_code
_entity_poly.pdbx_strand_id
1 'polypeptide(L)'
;MEHRPALEEHHDTRGGQDARCGSRGRARPYVIDCLITRHPHLPSDRTGHRLNGSGRSLVIAAVGELNGLAVTARDLARDRHLRWSLPDHGLTASVTHCGTLSAVALSAGPHVGVDLQDERDRPAALRWLGSLLGRAEPAQLRDFAECEALIKASHLTKETFAGVRLPGWRPGWRPTNIPPYLVCSTTFGASTHLALAGTRPAAVRWWWRPSPTARAARSGDPTTLEQG
;
A
#
# COMPACT_ATOMS: atom_id res chain seq x y z
N MET A 1 26.67 75.94 12.18
CA MET A 1 27.46 75.50 13.35
C MET A 1 27.13 74.02 13.56
N GLU A 2 27.46 73.17 12.59
CA GLU A 2 28.77 72.52 12.38
C GLU A 2 29.24 71.71 13.60
N HIS A 3 29.12 70.38 13.49
CA HIS A 3 30.28 69.49 13.60
C HIS A 3 29.93 68.11 12.99
N ARG A 4 30.56 67.79 11.85
CA ARG A 4 30.93 66.42 11.48
C ARG A 4 32.27 66.10 12.15
N PRO A 5 32.60 64.81 12.26
CA PRO A 5 33.73 64.35 11.45
C PRO A 5 33.40 63.10 10.61
N ALA A 6 34.14 62.99 9.50
CA ALA A 6 34.33 61.81 8.65
C ALA A 6 35.52 60.98 9.20
N LEU A 7 35.74 59.68 8.91
CA LEU A 7 36.21 59.01 7.69
C LEU A 7 36.25 57.49 8.02
N GLU A 8 35.69 56.60 7.21
CA GLU A 8 36.39 55.73 6.22
C GLU A 8 37.50 54.82 6.78
N GLU A 9 37.30 53.51 6.66
CA GLU A 9 38.33 52.59 6.13
C GLU A 9 37.70 51.33 5.49
N HIS A 10 38.33 50.89 4.42
CA HIS A 10 37.92 49.91 3.41
C HIS A 10 38.47 48.50 3.69
N HIS A 11 37.79 47.49 3.10
CA HIS A 11 38.26 46.18 2.58
C HIS A 11 39.44 45.45 3.27
N ASP A 12 39.28 44.15 3.63
CA ASP A 12 39.52 43.05 2.68
C ASP A 12 39.11 41.63 3.16
N THR A 13 38.55 40.90 2.20
CA THR A 13 38.60 39.45 1.87
C THR A 13 38.62 38.26 2.86
N ARG A 14 37.70 37.33 2.52
CA ARG A 14 37.85 35.86 2.25
C ARG A 14 37.68 34.82 3.38
N GLY A 15 36.81 33.85 3.06
CA GLY A 15 36.64 32.54 3.70
C GLY A 15 35.15 32.23 3.86
N GLY A 16 34.45 31.73 2.84
CA GLY A 16 34.24 30.28 2.66
C GLY A 16 33.15 29.77 3.62
N GLN A 17 32.09 29.06 3.25
CA GLN A 17 31.78 28.26 2.08
C GLN A 17 30.26 28.13 1.97
N ASP A 18 29.82 28.06 0.71
CA ASP A 18 28.54 27.55 0.24
C ASP A 18 27.99 26.38 1.08
N ALA A 19 26.92 26.63 1.84
CA ALA A 19 25.94 25.60 2.16
C ALA A 19 24.77 25.74 1.18
N ARG A 20 25.03 25.38 -0.09
CA ARG A 20 23.96 25.01 -1.03
C ARG A 20 23.27 23.79 -0.43
N CYS A 21 22.20 24.02 0.32
CA CYS A 21 21.28 22.96 0.73
C CYS A 21 20.71 22.38 -0.55
N GLY A 22 21.32 21.28 -0.99
CA GLY A 22 21.01 20.61 -2.23
C GLY A 22 19.51 20.41 -2.33
N SER A 23 18.96 20.87 -3.45
CA SER A 23 17.64 20.46 -3.91
C SER A 23 17.63 18.93 -3.96
N ARG A 24 17.20 18.29 -2.87
CA ARG A 24 16.83 16.89 -2.86
C ARG A 24 15.78 16.75 -3.93
N GLY A 25 16.16 16.19 -5.07
CA GLY A 25 15.27 15.93 -6.18
C GLY A 25 14.01 15.32 -5.61
N ARG A 26 12.87 16.01 -5.80
CA ARG A 26 11.57 15.55 -5.35
C ARG A 26 11.29 14.27 -6.15
N ALA A 27 11.73 13.13 -5.63
CA ALA A 27 11.56 11.85 -6.29
C ALA A 27 10.07 11.74 -6.61
N ARG A 28 9.72 11.64 -7.89
CA ARG A 28 8.32 11.50 -8.28
C ARG A 28 7.76 10.33 -7.49
N PRO A 29 6.62 10.50 -6.78
CA PRO A 29 6.02 9.39 -6.08
C PRO A 29 5.76 8.29 -7.10
N TYR A 30 6.22 7.08 -6.80
CA TYR A 30 5.84 5.94 -7.62
C TYR A 30 4.34 5.69 -7.47
N VAL A 31 3.77 5.04 -8.47
CA VAL A 31 2.35 4.78 -8.53
C VAL A 31 2.09 3.35 -8.10
N ILE A 32 1.06 3.16 -7.28
CA ILE A 32 0.46 1.87 -7.00
C ILE A 32 -0.89 1.84 -7.72
N ASP A 33 -1.09 0.89 -8.62
CA ASP A 33 -2.40 0.60 -9.18
C ASP A 33 -3.07 -0.46 -8.29
N CYS A 34 -4.20 -0.11 -7.68
CA CYS A 34 -4.95 -1.00 -6.80
C CYS A 34 -6.29 -1.35 -7.43
N LEU A 35 -6.39 -2.57 -7.98
CA LEU A 35 -7.61 -3.11 -8.58
C LEU A 35 -8.43 -3.85 -7.53
N ILE A 36 -9.62 -3.35 -7.28
CA ILE A 36 -10.65 -3.99 -6.46
C ILE A 36 -11.63 -4.65 -7.43
N THR A 37 -11.89 -5.94 -7.22
CA THR A 37 -12.85 -6.72 -8.03
C THR A 37 -13.89 -7.33 -7.13
N ARG A 38 -15.16 -7.22 -7.52
CA ARG A 38 -16.24 -8.02 -6.95
C ARG A 38 -16.40 -9.33 -7.70
N HIS A 39 -16.61 -10.37 -6.92
CA HIS A 39 -16.81 -11.75 -7.33
C HIS A 39 -18.19 -12.17 -6.82
N PRO A 40 -19.28 -11.91 -7.59
CA PRO A 40 -20.64 -12.25 -7.17
C PRO A 40 -20.81 -13.76 -6.91
N HIS A 41 -19.95 -14.57 -7.53
CA HIS A 41 -19.73 -15.97 -7.21
C HIS A 41 -18.26 -16.14 -6.88
N LEU A 42 -17.92 -17.05 -5.94
CA LEU A 42 -16.53 -17.38 -5.64
C LEU A 42 -15.81 -17.64 -6.96
N PRO A 43 -14.68 -16.96 -7.22
CA PRO A 43 -14.06 -17.03 -8.52
C PRO A 43 -13.65 -18.48 -8.81
N SER A 44 -13.94 -18.90 -10.04
CA SER A 44 -13.54 -20.17 -10.60
C SER A 44 -12.48 -19.94 -11.66
N ASP A 45 -11.55 -20.89 -11.83
CA ASP A 45 -10.67 -20.87 -12.99
C ASP A 45 -11.46 -21.13 -14.30
N ARG A 46 -10.77 -21.05 -15.45
CA ARG A 46 -11.38 -21.32 -16.77
C ARG A 46 -11.94 -22.76 -16.89
N THR A 47 -11.63 -23.66 -15.95
CA THR A 47 -12.09 -25.05 -15.90
C THR A 47 -13.19 -25.29 -14.85
N GLY A 48 -13.70 -24.23 -14.21
CA GLY A 48 -14.81 -24.32 -13.26
C GLY A 48 -14.41 -24.71 -11.84
N HIS A 49 -13.12 -24.89 -11.55
CA HIS A 49 -12.67 -25.17 -10.19
C HIS A 49 -12.71 -23.90 -9.35
N ARG A 50 -13.28 -23.99 -8.14
CA ARG A 50 -13.14 -22.95 -7.12
C ARG A 50 -11.67 -22.61 -6.97
N LEU A 51 -11.33 -21.32 -6.93
CA LEU A 51 -9.96 -20.83 -6.78
C LEU A 51 -9.36 -21.18 -5.39
N ASN A 52 -9.17 -22.46 -5.10
CA ASN A 52 -8.22 -22.95 -4.10
C ASN A 52 -6.81 -22.87 -4.74
N GLY A 53 -6.38 -21.63 -4.99
CA GLY A 53 -5.19 -21.22 -5.74
C GLY A 53 -5.17 -19.70 -6.03
N SER A 54 -6.01 -18.95 -5.31
CA SER A 54 -6.62 -17.66 -5.67
C SER A 54 -5.67 -16.50 -5.92
N GLY A 55 -4.55 -16.42 -5.20
CA GLY A 55 -3.68 -15.24 -5.29
C GLY A 55 -3.02 -15.07 -6.66
N ARG A 56 -2.51 -16.17 -7.23
CA ARG A 56 -1.75 -16.13 -8.50
C ARG A 56 -2.62 -15.71 -9.68
N SER A 57 -3.80 -16.31 -9.82
CA SER A 57 -4.72 -16.00 -10.91
C SER A 57 -5.25 -14.57 -10.83
N LEU A 58 -5.51 -14.06 -9.62
CA LEU A 58 -5.90 -12.67 -9.40
C LEU A 58 -4.79 -11.70 -9.82
N VAL A 59 -3.52 -11.99 -9.48
CA VAL A 59 -2.39 -11.16 -9.91
C VAL A 59 -2.25 -11.17 -11.44
N ILE A 60 -2.29 -12.34 -12.08
CA ILE A 60 -2.23 -12.46 -13.55
C ILE A 60 -3.36 -11.65 -14.20
N ALA A 61 -4.59 -11.79 -13.71
CA ALA A 61 -5.75 -11.08 -14.25
C ALA A 61 -5.63 -9.56 -14.08
N ALA A 62 -5.11 -9.09 -12.94
CA ALA A 62 -4.91 -7.66 -12.71
C ALA A 62 -3.80 -7.08 -13.59
N VAL A 63 -2.70 -7.81 -13.78
CA VAL A 63 -1.60 -7.40 -14.68
C VAL A 63 -2.09 -7.31 -16.12
N GLY A 64 -2.86 -8.31 -16.58
CA GLY A 64 -3.47 -8.27 -17.92
C GLY A 64 -4.41 -7.09 -18.09
N GLU A 65 -5.29 -6.85 -17.12
CA GLU A 65 -6.29 -5.76 -17.18
C GLU A 65 -5.65 -4.36 -17.16
N LEU A 66 -4.69 -4.13 -16.25
CA LEU A 66 -4.16 -2.79 -16.00
C LEU A 66 -2.94 -2.44 -16.85
N ASN A 67 -2.14 -3.44 -17.25
CA ASN A 67 -0.92 -3.22 -18.01
C ASN A 67 -0.99 -3.77 -19.44
N GLY A 68 -2.05 -4.49 -19.82
CA GLY A 68 -2.18 -5.11 -21.14
C GLY A 68 -1.18 -6.23 -21.41
N LEU A 69 -0.59 -6.80 -20.34
CA LEU A 69 0.46 -7.81 -20.45
C LEU A 69 -0.14 -9.23 -20.44
N ALA A 70 0.30 -10.05 -21.39
CA ALA A 70 -0.03 -11.47 -21.42
C ALA A 70 0.97 -12.25 -20.55
N VAL A 71 0.67 -12.39 -19.26
CA VAL A 71 1.50 -13.12 -18.28
C VAL A 71 0.85 -14.43 -17.85
N THR A 72 1.67 -15.36 -17.41
CA THR A 72 1.31 -16.71 -16.95
C THR A 72 1.87 -16.97 -15.55
N ALA A 73 1.54 -18.13 -14.99
CA ALA A 73 2.07 -18.56 -13.70
C ALA A 73 3.61 -18.63 -13.62
N ARG A 74 4.28 -18.82 -14.76
CA ARG A 74 5.75 -18.96 -14.84
C ARG A 74 6.46 -17.62 -14.71
N ASP A 75 5.78 -16.53 -15.04
CA ASP A 75 6.32 -15.18 -14.99
C ASP A 75 6.27 -14.59 -13.56
N LEU A 76 5.57 -15.27 -12.64
CA LEU A 76 5.48 -14.86 -11.24
C LEU A 76 6.59 -15.51 -10.40
N ALA A 77 7.32 -14.68 -9.67
CA ALA A 77 8.25 -15.10 -8.63
C ALA A 77 7.72 -14.75 -7.24
N ARG A 78 8.12 -15.56 -6.24
CA ARG A 78 7.98 -15.21 -4.82
C ARG A 78 9.35 -15.18 -4.17
N ASP A 79 9.58 -14.19 -3.33
CA ASP A 79 10.78 -14.18 -2.50
C ASP A 79 10.60 -15.05 -1.24
N ARG A 80 11.64 -15.08 -0.38
CA ARG A 80 11.61 -15.81 0.89
C ARG A 80 10.53 -15.34 1.88
N HIS A 81 10.02 -14.13 1.70
CA HIS A 81 8.93 -13.56 2.48
C HIS A 81 7.58 -13.71 1.77
N LEU A 82 7.53 -14.58 0.76
CA LEU A 82 6.33 -14.96 0.05
C LEU A 82 5.65 -13.81 -0.73
N ARG A 83 6.39 -12.73 -1.01
CA ARG A 83 5.93 -11.54 -1.73
C ARG A 83 6.03 -11.75 -3.24
N TRP A 84 4.99 -11.33 -3.98
CA TRP A 84 4.93 -11.56 -5.42
C TRP A 84 5.70 -10.50 -6.21
N SER A 85 6.32 -10.94 -7.30
CA SER A 85 6.93 -10.08 -8.32
C SER A 85 6.79 -10.70 -9.71
N LEU A 86 6.91 -9.86 -10.73
CA LEU A 86 7.06 -10.22 -12.13
C LEU A 86 8.37 -9.59 -12.63
N PRO A 87 9.52 -10.26 -12.42
CA PRO A 87 10.85 -9.65 -12.61
C PRO A 87 11.06 -9.11 -14.03
N ASP A 88 10.64 -9.86 -15.04
CA ASP A 88 10.81 -9.50 -16.46
C ASP A 88 9.99 -8.27 -16.88
N HIS A 89 9.05 -7.84 -16.02
CA HIS A 89 8.22 -6.65 -16.22
C HIS A 89 8.51 -5.55 -15.21
N GLY A 90 9.48 -5.75 -14.30
CA GLY A 90 9.80 -4.78 -13.25
C GLY A 90 8.62 -4.48 -12.31
N LEU A 91 7.72 -5.44 -12.10
CA LEU A 91 6.52 -5.26 -11.26
C LEU A 91 6.62 -6.06 -9.96
N THR A 92 6.08 -5.48 -8.89
CA THR A 92 5.74 -6.18 -7.66
C THR A 92 4.23 -6.24 -7.52
N ALA A 93 3.74 -7.27 -6.82
CA ALA A 93 2.33 -7.49 -6.63
C ALA A 93 2.00 -7.91 -5.20
N SER A 94 0.80 -7.51 -4.75
CA SER A 94 0.19 -8.02 -3.53
C SER A 94 -1.29 -8.27 -3.76
N VAL A 95 -1.83 -9.24 -3.05
CA VAL A 95 -3.20 -9.70 -3.25
C VAL A 95 -3.87 -10.04 -1.93
N THR A 96 -5.17 -9.79 -1.87
CA THR A 96 -6.06 -10.15 -0.77
C THR A 96 -7.44 -10.47 -1.30
N HIS A 97 -8.22 -11.21 -0.52
CA HIS A 97 -9.65 -11.38 -0.75
C HIS A 97 -10.39 -11.42 0.57
N CYS A 98 -11.59 -10.84 0.61
CA CYS A 98 -12.46 -10.82 1.77
C CYS A 98 -13.92 -10.82 1.30
N GLY A 99 -14.69 -11.81 1.75
CA GLY A 99 -16.06 -12.03 1.26
C GLY A 99 -16.10 -12.18 -0.27
N THR A 100 -16.86 -11.33 -0.94
CA THR A 100 -17.00 -11.29 -2.40
C THR A 100 -15.98 -10.36 -3.07
N LEU A 101 -15.05 -9.77 -2.33
CA LEU A 101 -14.09 -8.81 -2.86
C LEU A 101 -12.68 -9.40 -2.93
N SER A 102 -11.94 -9.00 -3.95
CA SER A 102 -10.48 -9.12 -3.98
C SER A 102 -9.85 -7.76 -4.25
N ALA A 103 -8.67 -7.52 -3.69
CA ALA A 103 -7.82 -6.42 -4.12
C ALA A 103 -6.46 -6.93 -4.57
N VAL A 104 -5.95 -6.36 -5.67
CA VAL A 104 -4.59 -6.57 -6.16
C VAL A 104 -3.91 -5.22 -6.28
N ALA A 105 -2.78 -5.05 -5.61
CA ALA A 105 -1.93 -3.89 -5.74
C ALA A 105 -0.71 -4.22 -6.60
N LEU A 106 -0.48 -3.43 -7.65
CA LEU A 106 0.66 -3.53 -8.55
C LEU A 106 1.54 -2.28 -8.42
N SER A 107 2.85 -2.46 -8.43
CA SER A 107 3.83 -1.40 -8.28
C SER A 107 5.06 -1.67 -9.13
N ALA A 108 5.46 -0.70 -9.96
CA ALA A 108 6.75 -0.69 -10.64
C ALA A 108 7.91 -0.23 -9.73
N GLY A 109 7.65 -0.10 -8.43
CA GLY A 109 8.59 0.30 -7.40
C GLY A 109 8.84 -0.81 -6.37
N PRO A 110 9.16 -0.45 -5.12
CA PRO A 110 9.32 -1.42 -4.03
C PRO A 110 8.06 -2.28 -3.83
N HIS A 111 8.24 -3.41 -3.14
CA HIS A 111 7.13 -4.26 -2.71
C HIS A 111 6.06 -3.43 -1.99
N VAL A 112 4.82 -3.66 -2.43
CA VAL A 112 3.60 -3.16 -1.82
C VAL A 112 2.91 -4.32 -1.12
N GLY A 113 2.17 -4.05 -0.05
CA GLY A 113 1.22 -4.97 0.56
C GLY A 113 -0.20 -4.41 0.47
N VAL A 114 -1.19 -5.26 0.22
CA VAL A 114 -2.62 -4.86 0.23
C VAL A 114 -3.45 -5.81 1.08
N ASP A 115 -4.41 -5.28 1.82
CA ASP A 115 -5.37 -6.09 2.55
C ASP A 115 -6.78 -5.49 2.64
N LEU A 116 -7.79 -6.37 2.73
CA LEU A 116 -9.21 -6.05 2.83
C LEU A 116 -9.81 -6.72 4.06
N GLN A 117 -10.57 -5.96 4.84
CA GLN A 117 -11.30 -6.48 6.00
C GLN A 117 -12.74 -5.99 6.00
N ASP A 118 -13.70 -6.91 6.09
CA ASP A 118 -15.12 -6.60 6.23
C ASP A 118 -15.53 -6.43 7.70
N GLU A 119 -16.72 -5.86 7.92
CA GLU A 119 -17.33 -5.60 9.24
C GLU A 119 -17.82 -6.87 9.96
N ARG A 120 -17.38 -8.08 9.58
CA ARG A 120 -17.74 -9.29 10.32
C ARG A 120 -17.15 -9.24 11.72
N ASP A 121 -18.00 -9.53 12.70
CA ASP A 121 -17.62 -9.55 14.11
C ASP A 121 -16.60 -10.66 14.39
N ARG A 122 -15.56 -10.31 15.15
CA ARG A 122 -14.42 -11.18 15.48
C ARG A 122 -13.69 -10.69 16.73
N PRO A 123 -14.39 -10.57 17.86
CA PRO A 123 -13.92 -9.81 19.01
C PRO A 123 -12.69 -10.46 19.66
N ALA A 124 -12.59 -11.79 19.61
CA ALA A 124 -11.40 -12.51 20.09
C ALA A 124 -10.15 -12.20 19.26
N ALA A 125 -10.27 -12.16 17.93
CA ALA A 125 -9.17 -11.83 17.03
C ALA A 125 -8.72 -10.37 17.21
N LEU A 126 -9.66 -9.45 17.40
CA LEU A 126 -9.38 -8.03 17.64
C LEU A 126 -8.71 -7.78 19.00
N ARG A 127 -9.11 -8.51 20.06
CA ARG A 127 -8.41 -8.48 21.35
C ARG A 127 -6.98 -8.99 21.23
N TRP A 128 -6.79 -10.14 20.58
CA TRP A 128 -5.47 -10.71 20.35
C TRP A 128 -4.57 -9.74 19.57
N LEU A 129 -5.08 -9.14 18.49
CA LEU A 129 -4.33 -8.16 17.71
C LEU A 129 -4.03 -6.90 18.51
N GLY A 130 -4.97 -6.42 19.34
CA GLY A 130 -4.74 -5.29 20.25
C GLY A 130 -3.56 -5.55 21.18
N SER A 131 -3.50 -6.74 21.79
CA SER A 131 -2.38 -7.17 22.63
C SER A 131 -1.05 -7.23 21.86
N LEU A 132 -1.04 -7.80 20.65
CA LEU A 132 0.13 -7.87 19.78
C LEU A 132 0.70 -6.46 19.45
N LEU A 133 -0.21 -5.50 19.25
CA LEU A 133 0.08 -4.09 19.01
C LEU A 133 0.40 -3.30 20.29
N GLY A 134 0.41 -3.95 21.47
CA GLY A 134 0.67 -3.32 22.75
C GLY A 134 -0.39 -2.30 23.18
N ARG A 135 -1.65 -2.51 22.78
CA ARG A 135 -2.79 -1.67 23.15
C ARG A 135 -3.52 -2.24 24.37
N ALA A 136 -4.07 -1.36 25.19
CA ALA A 136 -4.96 -1.73 26.28
C ALA A 136 -6.34 -2.18 25.76
N GLU A 137 -6.81 -1.52 24.70
CA GLU A 137 -8.09 -1.81 24.05
C GLU A 137 -7.94 -2.80 22.88
N PRO A 138 -9.02 -3.50 22.49
CA PRO A 138 -9.05 -4.28 21.25
C PRO A 138 -8.64 -3.45 20.04
N ALA A 139 -7.97 -4.08 19.07
CA ALA A 139 -7.71 -3.46 17.77
C ALA A 139 -9.02 -3.26 16.99
N GLN A 140 -9.00 -2.33 16.03
CA GLN A 140 -10.09 -2.14 15.07
C GLN A 140 -9.84 -2.99 13.81
N LEU A 141 -10.88 -3.21 13.00
CA LEU A 141 -10.75 -3.91 11.72
C LEU A 141 -9.79 -3.21 10.75
N ARG A 142 -9.71 -1.89 10.82
CA ARG A 142 -8.71 -1.09 10.10
C ARG A 142 -7.28 -1.47 10.49
N ASP A 143 -7.01 -1.64 11.79
CA ASP A 143 -5.69 -2.06 12.28
C ASP A 143 -5.36 -3.46 11.75
N PHE A 144 -6.35 -4.34 11.68
CA PHE A 144 -6.17 -5.67 11.09
C PHE A 144 -5.75 -5.59 9.62
N ALA A 145 -6.44 -4.78 8.82
CA ALA A 145 -6.07 -4.55 7.42
C ALA A 145 -4.66 -3.95 7.30
N GLU A 146 -4.32 -2.96 8.12
CA GLU A 146 -2.99 -2.34 8.12
C GLU A 146 -1.88 -3.32 8.51
N CYS A 147 -2.13 -4.21 9.47
CA CYS A 147 -1.16 -5.23 9.88
C CYS A 147 -0.92 -6.26 8.78
N GLU A 148 -1.98 -6.81 8.18
CA GLU A 148 -1.87 -7.79 7.10
C GLU A 148 -1.21 -7.18 5.85
N ALA A 149 -1.55 -5.93 5.51
CA ALA A 149 -0.86 -5.20 4.45
C ALA A 149 0.63 -5.04 4.76
N LEU A 150 0.98 -4.68 6.01
CA LEU A 150 2.37 -4.54 6.44
C LEU A 150 3.15 -5.86 6.37
N ILE A 151 2.57 -6.98 6.80
CA ILE A 151 3.16 -8.32 6.66
C ILE A 151 3.46 -8.59 5.18
N LYS A 152 2.51 -8.33 4.28
CA LYS A 152 2.67 -8.58 2.84
C LYS A 152 3.69 -7.68 2.16
N ALA A 153 3.98 -6.49 2.70
CA ALA A 153 4.99 -5.59 2.15
C ALA A 153 6.40 -5.90 2.69
N SER A 154 6.50 -6.50 3.88
CA SER A 154 7.72 -6.49 4.69
C SER A 154 8.39 -7.86 4.82
N HIS A 155 9.35 -7.95 5.74
CA HIS A 155 9.95 -9.21 6.18
C HIS A 155 9.22 -9.83 7.37
N LEU A 156 8.24 -9.11 7.94
CA LEU A 156 7.52 -9.54 9.12
C LEU A 156 6.67 -10.76 8.81
N THR A 157 6.53 -11.61 9.81
CA THR A 157 5.68 -12.80 9.82
C THR A 157 4.72 -12.68 11.00
N LYS A 158 3.72 -13.57 11.10
CA LYS A 158 2.79 -13.57 12.24
C LYS A 158 3.51 -13.75 13.57
N GLU A 159 4.60 -14.50 13.56
CA GLU A 159 5.43 -14.83 14.73
C GLU A 159 6.34 -13.65 15.13
N THR A 160 6.75 -12.82 14.17
CA THR A 160 7.67 -11.68 14.40
C THR A 160 6.95 -10.33 14.49
N PHE A 161 5.62 -10.34 14.43
CA PHE A 161 4.82 -9.12 14.45
C PHE A 161 4.63 -8.51 15.85
N ALA A 162 5.00 -9.26 16.90
CA ALA A 162 4.97 -8.73 18.26
C ALA A 162 5.89 -7.50 18.40
N GLY A 163 5.37 -6.42 18.98
CA GLY A 163 6.13 -5.17 19.15
C GLY A 163 5.95 -4.18 18.00
N VAL A 164 5.26 -4.55 16.92
CA VAL A 164 4.81 -3.58 15.91
C VAL A 164 3.84 -2.58 16.54
N ARG A 165 3.98 -1.31 16.17
CA ARG A 165 3.10 -0.21 16.56
C ARG A 165 2.60 0.47 15.30
N LEU A 166 1.30 0.41 15.10
CA LEU A 166 0.64 1.18 14.06
C LEU A 166 0.48 2.64 14.51
N PRO A 167 0.70 3.62 13.61
CA PRO A 167 0.45 5.02 13.91
C PRO A 167 -1.05 5.27 14.12
N GLY A 168 -1.40 6.28 14.91
CA GLY A 168 -2.77 6.76 15.02
C GLY A 168 -3.35 7.11 13.65
N TRP A 169 -4.63 6.82 13.43
CA TRP A 169 -5.25 7.00 12.13
C TRP A 169 -5.37 8.48 11.73
N ARG A 170 -4.96 8.76 10.49
CA ARG A 170 -5.22 10.01 9.74
C ARG A 170 -5.08 9.72 8.25
N PRO A 171 -5.72 10.49 7.34
CA PRO A 171 -5.57 10.28 5.90
C PRO A 171 -4.12 10.28 5.42
N GLY A 172 -3.82 9.47 4.40
CA GLY A 172 -2.51 9.38 3.74
C GLY A 172 -1.55 8.36 4.36
N TRP A 173 -0.31 8.34 3.85
CA TRP A 173 0.75 7.44 4.29
C TRP A 173 1.31 7.85 5.65
N ARG A 174 1.41 6.89 6.57
CA ARG A 174 1.85 7.10 7.95
C ARG A 174 2.99 6.13 8.28
N PRO A 175 4.11 6.60 8.84
CA PRO A 175 5.22 5.73 9.21
C PRO A 175 4.84 4.82 10.37
N THR A 176 5.30 3.57 10.33
CA THR A 176 5.22 2.63 11.46
C THR A 176 6.50 2.72 12.30
N ASN A 177 6.56 2.03 13.43
CA ASN A 177 7.80 1.86 14.20
C ASN A 177 8.77 0.83 13.60
N ILE A 178 8.46 0.25 12.43
CA ILE A 178 9.31 -0.67 11.69
C ILE A 178 9.80 0.02 10.41
N PRO A 179 10.97 0.67 10.42
CA PRO A 179 11.51 1.28 9.22
C PRO A 179 11.82 0.25 8.13
N PRO A 180 11.70 0.61 6.83
CA PRO A 180 11.24 1.89 6.30
C PRO A 180 9.72 1.93 6.05
N TYR A 181 8.92 1.07 6.70
CA TYR A 181 7.54 0.83 6.27
C TYR A 181 6.55 1.89 6.73
N LEU A 182 5.67 2.25 5.79
CA LEU A 182 4.51 3.10 5.97
C LEU A 182 3.24 2.32 5.65
N VAL A 183 2.15 2.71 6.29
CA VAL A 183 0.79 2.21 6.02
C VAL A 183 -0.10 3.36 5.57
N CYS A 184 -1.05 3.06 4.69
CA CYS A 184 -2.14 3.94 4.27
C CYS A 184 -3.42 3.13 4.29
N SER A 185 -4.53 3.70 4.73
CA SER A 185 -5.79 2.98 4.81
C SER A 185 -6.98 3.91 4.55
N THR A 186 -8.02 3.32 4.00
CA THR A 186 -9.28 3.97 3.64
C THR A 186 -10.41 2.95 3.81
N THR A 187 -11.65 3.38 3.63
CA THR A 187 -12.78 2.47 3.43
C THR A 187 -13.05 2.28 1.93
N PHE A 188 -13.58 1.12 1.58
CA PHE A 188 -14.18 0.81 0.29
C PHE A 188 -15.68 0.59 0.54
N GLY A 189 -16.51 1.48 0.02
CA GLY A 189 -17.91 1.59 0.46
C GLY A 189 -18.04 1.83 1.98
N ALA A 190 -19.17 1.41 2.55
CA ALA A 190 -19.50 1.68 3.95
C ALA A 190 -18.87 0.71 4.97
N SER A 191 -18.48 -0.51 4.56
CA SER A 191 -18.24 -1.63 5.48
C SER A 191 -17.01 -2.47 5.14
N THR A 192 -16.05 -1.92 4.40
CA THR A 192 -14.81 -2.63 4.09
C THR A 192 -13.62 -1.71 4.31
N HIS A 193 -12.69 -2.14 5.15
CA HIS A 193 -11.40 -1.47 5.36
C HIS A 193 -10.40 -1.97 4.35
N LEU A 194 -9.76 -1.06 3.64
CA LEU A 194 -8.72 -1.32 2.66
C LEU A 194 -7.43 -0.66 3.12
N ALA A 195 -6.37 -1.44 3.21
CA ALA A 195 -5.06 -0.95 3.60
C ALA A 195 -3.99 -1.30 2.57
N LEU A 196 -3.01 -0.40 2.47
CA LEU A 196 -1.78 -0.54 1.70
C LEU A 196 -0.59 -0.34 2.62
N ALA A 197 0.50 -1.06 2.35
CA ALA A 197 1.79 -0.83 2.99
C ALA A 197 2.91 -0.77 1.95
N GLY A 198 3.97 0.00 2.24
CA GLY A 198 5.11 0.18 1.35
C GLY A 198 6.26 0.88 2.05
N THR A 199 7.40 1.04 1.37
CA THR A 199 8.62 1.59 1.99
C THR A 199 8.82 3.09 1.79
N ARG A 200 7.96 3.73 1.00
CA ARG A 200 7.90 5.20 0.82
C ARG A 200 6.49 5.61 0.37
N PRO A 201 6.08 6.87 0.56
CA PRO A 201 4.79 7.34 0.05
C PRO A 201 4.63 7.15 -1.46
N ALA A 202 3.42 6.77 -1.87
CA ALA A 202 3.05 6.52 -3.25
C ALA A 202 1.71 7.17 -3.61
N ALA A 203 1.55 7.57 -4.87
CA ALA A 203 0.24 7.91 -5.40
C ALA A 203 -0.51 6.60 -5.66
N VAL A 204 -1.75 6.49 -5.20
CA VAL A 204 -2.57 5.30 -5.45
C VAL A 204 -3.60 5.60 -6.52
N ARG A 205 -3.67 4.75 -7.54
CA ARG A 205 -4.71 4.76 -8.55
C ARG A 205 -5.68 3.64 -8.23
N TRP A 206 -6.91 4.01 -7.93
CA TRP A 206 -7.97 3.08 -7.57
C TRP A 206 -8.69 2.63 -8.82
N TRP A 207 -8.82 1.31 -8.97
CA TRP A 207 -9.54 0.69 -10.07
C TRP A 207 -10.63 -0.20 -9.50
N TRP A 208 -11.80 -0.14 -10.12
CA TRP A 208 -12.96 -0.96 -9.76
C TRP A 208 -13.39 -1.84 -10.90
N ARG A 209 -13.72 -3.08 -10.57
CA ARG A 209 -14.29 -4.03 -11.50
C ARG A 209 -15.48 -4.74 -10.84
N PRO A 210 -16.72 -4.53 -11.31
CA PRO A 210 -17.93 -5.06 -10.66
C PRO A 210 -18.11 -6.58 -10.80
N SER A 211 -17.44 -7.20 -11.77
CA SER A 211 -17.38 -8.65 -11.94
C SER A 211 -16.08 -9.06 -12.63
N PRO A 212 -15.58 -10.29 -12.52
CA PRO A 212 -14.31 -10.70 -13.15
C PRO A 212 -14.27 -10.54 -14.67
N THR A 213 -15.43 -10.50 -15.32
CA THR A 213 -15.59 -10.35 -16.77
C THR A 213 -15.82 -8.91 -17.22
N ALA A 214 -16.12 -8.00 -16.29
CA ALA A 214 -16.28 -6.57 -16.59
C ALA A 214 -14.92 -5.89 -16.75
N ARG A 215 -14.89 -4.80 -17.52
CA ARG A 215 -13.70 -3.94 -17.63
C ARG A 215 -13.50 -3.16 -16.33
N ALA A 216 -12.25 -2.96 -15.94
CA ALA A 216 -11.91 -2.10 -14.82
C ALA A 216 -12.09 -0.61 -15.20
N ALA A 217 -12.70 0.15 -14.30
CA ALA A 217 -12.82 1.60 -14.40
C ALA A 217 -11.97 2.28 -13.32
N ARG A 218 -11.35 3.41 -13.68
CA ARG A 218 -10.55 4.20 -12.73
C ARG A 218 -11.47 5.07 -11.89
N SER A 219 -11.21 5.14 -10.59
CA SER A 219 -11.85 6.07 -9.67
C SER A 219 -10.86 7.06 -9.07
N GLY A 220 -11.34 8.27 -8.78
CA GLY A 220 -10.61 9.26 -7.99
C GLY A 220 -10.56 8.91 -6.49
N ASP A 221 -11.55 8.17 -6.00
CA ASP A 221 -11.73 7.85 -4.58
C ASP A 221 -12.30 6.42 -4.42
N PRO A 222 -11.70 5.55 -3.60
CA PRO A 222 -12.21 4.20 -3.38
C PRO A 222 -13.49 4.17 -2.52
N THR A 223 -13.80 5.26 -1.80
CA THR A 223 -15.03 5.38 -0.99
C THR A 223 -16.27 5.62 -1.85
N THR A 224 -16.12 6.22 -3.03
CA THR A 224 -17.21 6.55 -3.95
C THR A 224 -17.47 5.47 -5.00
N LEU A 225 -16.77 4.34 -4.91
CA LEU A 225 -16.98 3.20 -5.79
C LEU A 225 -18.33 2.55 -5.44
N GLU A 226 -19.35 2.85 -6.24
CA GLU A 226 -20.70 2.31 -6.03
C GLU A 226 -20.70 0.77 -6.08
N GLN A 227 -21.39 0.18 -5.12
CA GLN A 227 -21.68 -1.24 -5.04
C GLN A 227 -22.88 -1.55 -5.96
N GLY A 228 -22.70 -1.37 -7.26
CA GLY A 228 -23.65 -1.86 -8.29
C GLY A 228 -23.68 -3.38 -8.34
#